data_AF-A0A925VRN9-F1
#
_entry.id   AF-A0A925VRN9-F1
#
_cell.length_a   1.000
_cell.length_b   1.000
_cell.length_c   1.000
_cell.angle_alpha   90.00
_cell.angle_beta   90.00
_cell.angle_gamma   90.00
#
_symmetry.space_group_name_H-M   'P 1'
#
loop_
_entity.id
_entity.type
_entity.pdbx_description
1 polymer ?
#
loop_
_entity_poly.entity_id
_entity_poly.type
_entity_poly.pdbx_seq_one_letter_code
_entity_poly.pdbx_strand_id
1 'polypeptide(L)'
;MVYERLEKCLICGKAEFRNKLVVEDKSVSRESFAIQQCEACGFQFTNPRPDAAHIGRYYESDEYVSHNSGAAGVINQAYRLARFFTVRRKVALLNKRAPRKGQLFDYGCGTGHFLAAAKTNGWQVAGWEPNARARQEATERAGQPIGTASLTSLESGSFDAITLWHV
;
A
#
# COMPACT_ATOMS: atom_id res chain seq x y z
N MET A 1 -9.21 -21.66 4.43
CA MET A 1 -10.30 -21.17 5.30
C MET A 1 -10.37 -19.68 5.07
N VAL A 2 -11.52 -19.07 4.76
CA VAL A 2 -11.60 -17.65 4.37
C VAL A 2 -10.90 -16.69 5.36
N TYR A 3 -10.86 -17.07 6.64
CA TYR A 3 -10.16 -16.33 7.69
C TYR A 3 -9.13 -17.21 8.40
N GLU A 4 -8.07 -16.56 8.88
CA GLU A 4 -7.05 -17.12 9.74
C GLU A 4 -6.96 -16.35 11.06
N ARG A 5 -6.58 -17.04 12.14
CA ARG A 5 -6.39 -16.44 13.46
C ARG A 5 -4.91 -16.36 13.78
N LEU A 6 -4.46 -15.18 14.21
CA LEU A 6 -3.14 -15.00 14.77
C LEU A 6 -3.13 -15.46 16.23
N GLU A 7 -2.21 -16.36 16.57
CA GLU A 7 -1.98 -16.84 17.93
C GLU A 7 -0.88 -16.07 18.67
N LYS A 8 -0.04 -15.34 17.92
CA LYS A 8 1.07 -14.54 18.46
C LYS A 8 1.07 -13.15 17.82
N CYS A 9 1.43 -12.14 18.61
CA CYS A 9 1.56 -10.77 18.15
C CYS A 9 2.69 -10.67 17.12
N LEU A 10 2.41 -10.07 15.96
CA LEU A 10 3.38 -9.88 14.88
C LEU A 10 4.54 -8.93 15.25
N ILE A 11 4.38 -8.13 16.32
CA ILE A 11 5.39 -7.15 16.76
C ILE A 11 6.28 -7.70 17.86
N CYS A 12 5.71 -8.34 18.90
CA CYS A 12 6.46 -8.77 20.08
C CYS A 12 6.43 -10.29 20.35
N GLY A 13 5.70 -11.07 19.55
CA GLY A 13 5.63 -12.53 19.67
C GLY A 13 4.81 -13.07 20.85
N LYS A 14 4.25 -12.20 21.71
CA LYS A 14 3.40 -12.61 22.86
C LYS A 14 1.99 -13.02 22.40
N ALA A 15 1.32 -13.86 23.17
CA ALA A 15 0.04 -14.48 22.82
C ALA A 15 -1.18 -13.94 23.61
N GLU A 16 -0.97 -12.95 24.47
CA GLU A 16 -2.02 -12.38 25.31
C GLU A 16 -2.71 -11.21 24.58
N PHE A 17 -3.97 -11.41 24.24
CA PHE A 17 -4.79 -10.43 23.53
C PHE A 17 -6.11 -10.17 24.27
N ARG A 18 -6.58 -8.92 24.21
CA ARG A 18 -7.96 -8.56 24.54
C ARG A 18 -8.73 -8.16 23.29
N ASN A 19 -10.05 -8.37 23.31
CA ASN A 19 -10.95 -7.78 22.33
C ASN A 19 -11.04 -6.27 22.61
N LYS A 20 -10.67 -5.44 21.63
CA LYS A 20 -10.66 -3.98 21.78
C LYS A 20 -11.94 -3.35 21.24
N LEU A 21 -12.34 -3.71 20.03
CA LEU A 21 -13.59 -3.25 19.42
C LEU A 21 -13.99 -4.15 18.23
N VAL A 22 -15.21 -3.96 17.74
CA VAL A 22 -15.68 -4.51 16.47
C VAL A 22 -15.98 -3.32 15.54
N VAL A 23 -15.48 -3.37 14.30
CA VAL A 23 -15.66 -2.33 13.29
C VAL A 23 -16.32 -2.90 12.05
N GLU A 24 -17.15 -2.10 11.38
CA GLU A 24 -17.74 -2.46 10.08
C GLU A 24 -16.85 -1.90 8.96
N ASP A 25 -16.54 -2.72 7.95
CA ASP A 25 -15.96 -2.25 6.70
C ASP A 25 -17.02 -1.51 5.88
N LYS A 26 -16.98 -0.18 5.94
CA LYS A 26 -17.91 0.68 5.20
C LYS A 26 -17.48 0.95 3.75
N SER A 27 -16.34 0.42 3.33
CA SER A 27 -15.73 0.71 2.04
C SER A 27 -16.07 -0.33 0.99
N VAL A 28 -16.12 -1.62 1.33
CA VAL A 28 -16.33 -2.68 0.33
C VAL A 28 -17.36 -3.71 0.78
N SER A 29 -17.07 -4.44 1.86
CA SER A 29 -17.76 -5.68 2.19
C SER A 29 -18.98 -5.54 3.11
N ARG A 30 -19.06 -4.44 3.89
CA ARG A 30 -20.05 -4.28 4.99
C ARG A 30 -19.93 -5.34 6.09
N GLU A 31 -18.86 -6.15 6.06
CA GLU A 31 -18.60 -7.15 7.08
C GLU A 31 -18.06 -6.50 8.36
N SER A 32 -18.27 -7.17 9.50
CA SER A 32 -17.75 -6.74 10.79
C SER A 32 -16.45 -7.46 11.15
N PHE A 33 -15.46 -6.71 11.58
CA PHE A 33 -14.12 -7.16 11.94
C PHE A 33 -13.84 -6.90 13.41
N ALA A 34 -13.41 -7.94 14.13
CA ALA A 34 -12.90 -7.78 15.47
C ALA A 34 -11.46 -7.26 15.44
N ILE A 35 -11.21 -6.19 16.19
CA ILE A 35 -9.87 -5.67 16.47
C ILE A 35 -9.44 -6.18 17.84
N GLN A 36 -8.34 -6.92 17.86
CA GLN A 36 -7.69 -7.36 19.10
C GLN A 36 -6.49 -6.47 19.41
N GLN A 37 -6.20 -6.29 20.69
CA GLN A 37 -5.03 -5.57 21.16
C GLN A 37 -4.10 -6.51 21.92
N CYS A 38 -2.81 -6.49 21.60
CA CYS A 38 -1.79 -7.16 22.39
C CYS A 38 -1.62 -6.47 23.76
N GLU A 39 -1.72 -7.26 24.83
CA GLU A 39 -1.56 -6.76 26.20
C GLU A 39 -0.11 -6.34 26.50
N ALA A 40 0.87 -6.99 25.85
CA ALA A 40 2.28 -6.73 26.13
C ALA A 40 2.82 -5.45 25.46
N CYS A 41 2.47 -5.19 24.19
CA CYS A 41 3.02 -4.06 23.42
C CYS A 41 1.97 -3.06 22.93
N GLY A 42 0.67 -3.33 23.15
CA GLY A 42 -0.41 -2.46 22.72
C GLY A 42 -0.74 -2.47 21.23
N PHE A 43 -0.03 -3.25 20.40
CA PHE A 43 -0.32 -3.34 18.97
C PHE A 43 -1.72 -3.90 18.72
N GLN A 44 -2.47 -3.24 17.83
CA GLN A 44 -3.84 -3.60 17.49
C GLN A 44 -3.90 -4.17 16.07
N PHE A 45 -4.68 -5.22 15.88
CA PHE A 45 -4.79 -5.92 14.60
C PHE A 45 -6.13 -6.64 14.48
N THR A 46 -6.58 -6.80 13.23
CA THR A 46 -7.77 -7.59 12.91
C THR A 46 -7.50 -9.06 13.20
N ASN A 47 -8.35 -9.68 14.02
CA ASN A 47 -8.22 -11.10 14.35
C ASN A 47 -9.58 -11.74 14.68
N PRO A 48 -10.06 -12.71 13.89
CA PRO A 48 -9.41 -13.33 12.74
C PRO A 48 -9.35 -12.38 11.53
N ARG A 49 -8.33 -12.55 10.66
CA ARG A 49 -8.13 -11.76 9.43
C ARG A 49 -8.37 -12.61 8.19
N PRO A 50 -8.78 -12.03 7.04
CA PRO A 50 -8.89 -12.78 5.81
C PRO A 50 -7.53 -13.39 5.44
N ASP A 51 -7.56 -14.62 4.91
CA ASP A 51 -6.32 -15.27 4.44
C ASP A 51 -5.77 -14.59 3.18
N ALA A 52 -4.53 -14.91 2.81
CA ALA A 52 -3.87 -14.31 1.64
C ALA A 52 -4.59 -14.59 0.31
N ALA A 53 -5.35 -15.68 0.19
CA ALA A 53 -6.08 -16.02 -1.02
C ALA A 53 -7.37 -15.21 -1.16
N HIS A 54 -7.98 -14.78 -0.04
CA HIS A 54 -9.27 -14.11 -0.01
C HIS A 54 -9.19 -12.61 0.31
N ILE A 55 -8.06 -12.11 0.82
CA ILE A 55 -7.89 -10.67 1.17
C ILE A 55 -8.07 -9.75 -0.05
N GLY A 56 -7.83 -10.24 -1.26
CA GLY A 56 -7.93 -9.47 -2.51
C GLY A 56 -9.29 -8.78 -2.69
N ARG A 57 -10.39 -9.45 -2.32
CA ARG A 57 -11.76 -8.93 -2.47
C ARG A 57 -12.02 -7.62 -1.71
N TYR A 58 -11.27 -7.36 -0.62
CA TYR A 58 -11.39 -6.12 0.15
C TYR A 58 -10.67 -4.93 -0.49
N TYR A 59 -9.92 -5.18 -1.57
CA TYR A 59 -9.31 -4.16 -2.41
C TYR A 59 -10.09 -3.95 -3.73
N GLU A 60 -11.09 -4.78 -4.03
CA GLU A 60 -11.91 -4.74 -5.24
C GLU A 60 -13.12 -3.80 -5.06
N SER A 61 -12.90 -2.52 -4.78
CA SER A 61 -13.97 -1.52 -4.88
C SER A 61 -13.78 -0.63 -6.10
N ASP A 62 -14.83 -0.56 -6.92
CA ASP A 62 -14.98 0.48 -7.95
C ASP A 62 -14.96 1.89 -7.34
N GLU A 63 -15.23 1.99 -6.03
CA GLU A 63 -15.18 3.21 -5.22
C GLU A 63 -13.79 3.58 -4.71
N TYR A 64 -12.74 2.81 -5.03
CA TYR A 64 -11.39 3.35 -4.98
C TYR A 64 -11.35 4.51 -6.00
N VAL A 65 -11.29 5.74 -5.49
CA VAL A 65 -11.38 7.02 -6.23
C VAL A 65 -10.15 7.21 -7.14
N SER A 66 -9.99 6.34 -8.11
CA SER A 66 -9.19 6.52 -9.32
C SER A 66 -10.04 6.46 -10.58
N HIS A 67 -11.28 5.93 -10.52
CA HIS A 67 -12.11 5.70 -11.73
C HIS A 67 -13.58 6.15 -11.64
N ASN A 68 -13.93 7.09 -10.75
CA ASN A 68 -15.27 7.68 -10.79
C ASN A 68 -15.33 8.84 -11.81
N SER A 69 -15.65 8.47 -13.05
CA SER A 69 -15.96 9.37 -14.17
C SER A 69 -17.35 10.02 -14.04
N GLY A 70 -18.11 9.76 -12.97
CA GLY A 70 -19.48 10.25 -12.77
C GLY A 70 -19.66 11.53 -11.93
N ALA A 71 -18.68 11.93 -11.11
CA ALA A 71 -18.79 13.14 -10.26
C ALA A 71 -17.97 14.31 -10.84
N ALA A 72 -18.63 15.05 -11.73
CA ALA A 72 -18.14 16.15 -12.56
C ALA A 72 -17.09 17.10 -11.93
N GLY A 73 -15.92 17.17 -12.57
CA GLY A 73 -15.08 18.36 -12.69
C GLY A 73 -14.26 18.77 -11.45
N VAL A 74 -14.89 19.31 -10.42
CA VAL A 74 -14.23 20.09 -9.36
C VAL A 74 -13.61 19.20 -8.28
N ILE A 75 -14.35 18.20 -7.80
CA ILE A 75 -13.84 17.24 -6.79
C ILE A 75 -12.65 16.47 -7.36
N ASN A 76 -12.77 16.01 -8.60
CA ASN A 76 -11.68 15.34 -9.31
C ASN A 76 -10.47 16.27 -9.51
N GLN A 77 -10.67 17.56 -9.77
CA GLN A 77 -9.57 18.54 -9.83
C GLN A 77 -8.89 18.75 -8.48
N ALA A 78 -9.67 18.95 -7.41
CA ALA A 78 -9.17 19.10 -6.06
C ALA A 78 -8.39 17.85 -5.61
N TYR A 79 -8.89 16.66 -5.93
CA TYR A 79 -8.21 15.40 -5.66
C TYR A 79 -6.89 15.28 -6.42
N ARG A 80 -6.87 15.60 -7.72
CA ARG A 80 -5.62 15.62 -8.51
C ARG A 80 -4.60 16.60 -7.94
N LEU A 81 -5.05 17.77 -7.49
CA LEU A 81 -4.20 18.78 -6.88
C LEU A 81 -3.64 18.31 -5.53
N ALA A 82 -4.50 17.76 -4.66
CA ALA A 82 -4.09 17.18 -3.38
C ALA A 82 -3.08 16.04 -3.58
N ARG A 83 -3.33 15.17 -4.57
CA ARG A 83 -2.39 14.09 -4.94
C ARG A 83 -1.06 14.65 -5.42
N PHE A 84 -1.05 15.68 -6.26
CA PHE A 84 0.17 16.34 -6.71
C PHE A 84 1.00 16.85 -5.52
N PHE A 85 0.37 17.57 -4.57
CA PHE A 85 1.06 18.03 -3.37
C PHE A 85 1.58 16.88 -2.51
N THR A 86 0.76 15.86 -2.25
CA THR A 86 1.16 14.70 -1.43
C THR A 86 2.30 13.93 -2.06
N VAL A 87 2.26 13.67 -3.36
CA VAL A 87 3.34 12.99 -4.09
C VAL A 87 4.63 13.81 -4.03
N ARG A 88 4.57 15.13 -4.23
CA ARG A 88 5.76 16.00 -4.09
C ARG A 88 6.33 15.97 -2.69
N ARG A 89 5.49 15.94 -1.64
CA ARG A 89 5.95 15.81 -0.25
C ARG A 89 6.62 14.47 0.00
N LYS A 90 6.10 13.37 -0.57
CA LYS A 90 6.74 12.05 -0.50
C LYS A 90 8.11 12.04 -1.18
N VAL A 91 8.24 12.63 -2.37
CA VAL A 91 9.54 12.75 -3.07
C VAL A 91 10.52 13.62 -2.28
N ALA A 92 10.05 14.73 -1.70
CA ALA A 92 10.88 15.57 -0.84
C ALA A 92 11.37 14.81 0.41
N LEU A 93 10.50 14.00 1.04
CA LEU A 93 10.89 13.16 2.16
C LEU A 93 11.91 12.09 1.75
N LEU A 94 11.69 11.43 0.60
CA LEU A 94 12.64 10.49 0.02
C LEU A 94 14.02 11.13 -0.15
N ASN A 95 14.10 12.27 -0.82
CA ASN A 95 15.36 12.98 -1.05
C ASN A 95 16.02 13.47 0.25
N LYS A 96 15.23 13.78 1.28
CA LYS A 96 15.76 14.16 2.60
C LYS A 96 16.40 12.96 3.32
N ARG A 97 15.84 11.77 3.15
CA ARG A 97 16.28 10.54 3.83
C ARG A 97 17.36 9.79 3.06
N ALA A 98 17.32 9.87 1.74
CA ALA A 98 18.30 9.28 0.82
C ALA A 98 18.78 10.40 -0.14
N PRO A 99 19.77 11.21 0.28
CA PRO A 99 20.21 12.38 -0.48
C PRO A 99 20.96 12.02 -1.78
N ARG A 100 21.57 10.83 -1.82
CA ARG A 100 22.15 10.29 -3.04
C ARG A 100 21.08 9.55 -3.82
N LYS A 101 20.75 10.07 -5.02
CA LYS A 101 19.81 9.41 -5.93
C LYS A 101 20.44 8.15 -6.50
N GLY A 102 19.64 7.11 -6.61
CA GLY A 102 20.04 5.82 -7.17
C GLY A 102 18.81 4.96 -7.45
N GLN A 103 18.85 3.71 -7.03
CA GLN A 103 17.81 2.71 -7.23
C GLN A 103 16.74 2.84 -6.12
N LEU A 104 15.49 3.10 -6.50
CA LEU A 104 14.31 3.16 -5.64
C LEU A 104 13.41 1.95 -5.90
N PHE A 105 13.02 1.25 -4.85
CA PHE A 105 11.96 0.24 -4.90
C PHE A 105 10.73 0.68 -4.10
N ASP A 106 9.55 0.72 -4.72
CA ASP A 106 8.28 1.00 -4.04
C ASP A 106 7.43 -0.27 -3.96
N TYR A 107 7.27 -0.80 -2.75
CA TYR A 107 6.41 -1.96 -2.49
C TYR A 107 4.95 -1.49 -2.36
N GLY A 108 4.03 -2.12 -3.09
CA GLY A 108 2.63 -1.68 -3.14
C GLY A 108 2.49 -0.32 -3.83
N CYS A 109 3.07 -0.17 -5.03
CA CYS A 109 3.18 1.14 -5.68
C CYS A 109 1.84 1.70 -6.20
N GLY A 110 0.75 0.93 -6.09
CA GLY A 110 -0.57 1.28 -6.60
C GLY A 110 -0.50 1.57 -8.10
N THR A 111 -1.13 2.66 -8.53
CA THR A 111 -1.08 3.08 -9.94
C THR A 111 0.24 3.75 -10.35
N GLY A 112 1.24 3.89 -9.48
CA GLY A 112 2.58 4.38 -9.85
C GLY A 112 2.74 5.90 -9.94
N HIS A 113 1.82 6.70 -9.36
CA HIS A 113 1.97 8.16 -9.30
C HIS A 113 3.24 8.62 -8.59
N PHE A 114 3.60 7.94 -7.49
CA PHE A 114 4.81 8.24 -6.73
C PHE A 114 6.07 7.87 -7.53
N LEU A 115 6.10 6.66 -8.10
CA LEU A 115 7.20 6.19 -8.94
C LEU A 115 7.48 7.15 -10.11
N ALA A 116 6.46 7.60 -10.82
CA ALA A 116 6.63 8.53 -11.92
C ALA A 116 7.23 9.88 -11.45
N ALA A 117 6.76 10.41 -10.33
CA ALA A 117 7.30 11.65 -9.77
C ALA A 117 8.75 11.49 -9.26
N ALA A 118 9.08 10.34 -8.66
CA ALA A 118 10.44 10.02 -8.24
C ALA A 118 11.38 9.90 -9.45
N LYS A 119 10.92 9.24 -10.53
CA LYS A 119 11.62 9.13 -11.82
C LYS A 119 11.89 10.49 -12.44
N THR A 120 10.90 11.38 -12.51
CA THR A 120 11.09 12.78 -12.94
C THR A 120 12.07 13.53 -12.04
N ASN A 121 12.19 13.14 -10.78
CA ASN A 121 13.18 13.68 -9.86
C ASN A 121 14.55 12.98 -9.93
N GLY A 122 14.80 12.12 -10.91
CA GLY A 122 16.11 11.50 -11.15
C GLY A 122 16.38 10.20 -10.40
N TRP A 123 15.36 9.57 -9.82
CA TRP A 123 15.47 8.20 -9.30
C TRP A 123 15.35 7.17 -10.43
N GLN A 124 16.13 6.10 -10.34
CA GLN A 124 15.88 4.89 -11.12
C GLN A 124 14.90 4.05 -10.32
N VAL A 125 13.72 3.80 -10.89
CA VAL A 125 12.59 3.26 -10.13
C VAL A 125 12.41 1.78 -10.40
N ALA A 126 11.82 1.07 -9.45
CA ALA A 126 11.27 -0.28 -9.54
C ALA A 126 10.11 -0.37 -8.55
N GLY A 127 9.23 -1.35 -8.72
CA GLY A 127 8.12 -1.52 -7.80
C GLY A 127 7.42 -2.86 -7.91
N TRP A 128 6.51 -3.07 -6.96
CA TRP A 128 5.69 -4.27 -6.85
C TRP A 128 4.23 -3.90 -6.61
N GLU A 129 3.29 -4.51 -7.33
CA GLU A 129 1.86 -4.27 -7.19
C GLU A 129 1.04 -5.54 -7.52
N PRO A 130 0.28 -6.09 -6.56
CA PRO A 130 -0.45 -7.34 -6.78
C PRO A 130 -1.66 -7.15 -7.70
N ASN A 131 -2.36 -6.00 -7.63
CA ASN A 131 -3.54 -5.75 -8.44
C ASN A 131 -3.17 -5.56 -9.92
N ALA A 132 -3.72 -6.40 -10.80
CA ALA A 132 -3.36 -6.42 -12.22
C ALA A 132 -3.62 -5.10 -12.95
N ARG A 133 -4.77 -4.46 -12.67
CA ARG A 133 -5.14 -3.18 -13.29
C ARG A 133 -4.23 -2.06 -12.79
N ALA A 134 -4.02 -1.94 -11.48
CA ALA A 134 -3.15 -0.91 -10.90
C ALA A 134 -1.70 -1.07 -11.40
N ARG A 135 -1.21 -2.32 -11.50
CA ARG A 135 0.12 -2.64 -12.03
C ARG A 135 0.28 -2.24 -13.49
N GLN A 136 -0.75 -2.47 -14.32
CA GLN A 136 -0.72 -2.03 -15.72
C GLN A 136 -0.60 -0.50 -15.80
N GLU A 137 -1.45 0.23 -15.08
CA GLU A 137 -1.37 1.70 -15.03
C GLU A 137 -0.01 2.19 -14.53
N ALA A 138 0.56 1.53 -13.52
CA ALA A 138 1.87 1.85 -12.97
C ALA A 138 2.99 1.58 -13.99
N THR A 139 2.89 0.50 -14.76
CA THR A 139 3.83 0.16 -15.83
C THR A 139 3.83 1.24 -16.91
N GLU A 140 2.65 1.62 -17.39
CA GLU A 140 2.49 2.69 -18.39
C GLU A 140 3.02 4.02 -17.86
N ARG A 141 2.70 4.37 -16.61
CA ARG A 141 3.06 5.66 -16.01
C ARG A 141 4.54 5.76 -15.66
N ALA A 142 5.16 4.66 -15.21
CA ALA A 142 6.59 4.60 -14.94
C ALA A 142 7.40 4.46 -16.24
N GLY A 143 6.79 4.01 -17.34
CA GLY A 143 7.45 3.71 -18.60
C GLY A 143 8.42 2.52 -18.50
N GLN A 144 8.12 1.56 -17.63
CA GLN A 144 8.88 0.33 -17.42
C GLN A 144 8.04 -0.72 -16.68
N PRO A 145 8.32 -2.03 -16.83
CA PRO A 145 7.57 -3.08 -16.15
C PRO A 145 7.59 -2.92 -14.63
N ILE A 146 6.40 -2.99 -14.02
CA ILE A 146 6.24 -3.14 -12.57
C ILE A 146 6.06 -4.64 -12.27
N GLY A 147 6.81 -5.12 -11.28
CA GLY A 147 6.87 -6.54 -10.97
C GLY A 147 5.72 -7.03 -10.10
N THR A 148 5.59 -8.36 -10.05
CA THR A 148 4.82 -9.10 -9.04
C THR A 148 5.64 -10.21 -8.38
N ALA A 149 6.91 -10.34 -8.76
CA ALA A 149 7.81 -11.36 -8.23
C ALA A 149 8.03 -11.17 -6.73
N SER A 150 8.37 -12.26 -6.05
CA SER A 150 8.66 -12.26 -4.61
C SER A 150 9.75 -11.25 -4.27
N LEU A 151 9.60 -10.53 -3.14
CA LEU A 151 10.66 -9.68 -2.61
C LEU A 151 11.98 -10.46 -2.39
N THR A 152 11.90 -11.76 -2.15
CA THR A 152 13.08 -12.62 -1.95
C THR A 152 13.88 -12.87 -3.21
N SER A 153 13.35 -12.57 -4.41
CA SER A 153 14.10 -12.66 -5.66
C SER A 153 14.89 -11.39 -5.98
N LEU A 154 14.76 -10.34 -5.17
CA LEU A 154 15.52 -9.11 -5.34
C LEU A 154 16.95 -9.31 -4.82
N GLU A 155 17.93 -8.85 -5.60
CA GLU A 155 19.33 -8.92 -5.20
C GLU A 155 19.58 -8.04 -3.96
N SER A 156 20.28 -8.58 -2.96
CA SER A 156 20.61 -7.84 -1.76
C SER A 156 21.50 -6.63 -2.08
N GLY A 157 21.18 -5.46 -1.53
CA GLY A 157 21.94 -4.23 -1.77
C GLY A 157 21.68 -3.58 -3.14
N SER A 158 20.69 -4.04 -3.90
CA SER A 158 20.35 -3.49 -5.22
C SER A 158 19.57 -2.17 -5.18
N PHE A 159 19.10 -1.73 -4.00
CA PHE A 159 18.31 -0.51 -3.84
C PHE A 159 18.91 0.43 -2.80
N ASP A 160 19.01 1.71 -3.15
CA ASP A 160 19.42 2.80 -2.26
C ASP A 160 18.28 3.27 -1.35
N ALA A 161 17.03 3.08 -1.80
CA ALA A 161 15.84 3.39 -1.02
C ALA A 161 14.71 2.39 -1.26
N ILE A 162 13.98 2.05 -0.21
CA ILE A 162 12.76 1.24 -0.26
C ILE A 162 11.63 2.04 0.39
N THR A 163 10.51 2.19 -0.30
CA THR A 163 9.32 2.88 0.20
C THR A 163 8.10 1.97 0.26
N LEU A 164 7.25 2.25 1.24
CA LEU A 164 6.00 1.54 1.49
C LEU A 164 4.97 2.60 1.88
N TRP A 165 4.00 2.87 1.01
CA TRP A 165 3.01 3.93 1.21
C TRP A 165 1.61 3.35 1.33
N HIS A 166 1.12 3.18 2.55
CA HIS A 166 -0.22 2.61 2.82
C HIS A 166 -0.38 1.21 2.19
N VAL A 167 0.51 0.30 2.61
CA VAL A 167 0.54 -1.10 2.20
C VAL A 167 0.10 -2.03 3.31
#